data_AF-A0A388RGI6-F1
#
_entry.id   AF-A0A388RGI6-F1
#
_cell.length_a   1.000
_cell.length_b   1.000
_cell.length_c   1.000
_cell.angle_alpha   90.00
_cell.angle_beta   90.00
_cell.angle_gamma   90.00
#
_symmetry.space_group_name_H-M   'P 1'
#
loop_
_entity.id
_entity.type
_entity.pdbx_description
1 polymer ?
#
loop_
_entity_poly.entity_id
_entity_poly.type
_entity_poly.pdbx_seq_one_letter_code
_entity_poly.pdbx_strand_id
1 'polypeptide(L)'
;MSKRFLLVLAISFFLGGCGGGDDDNDGTGAASTPVQPLTVPLTTAMASLAANGLTANFSISGTVENVPVSGSGTLIATPFVATSLDNTSVLRTTETVSGTVVANGNSAPFSNTRAIFRNTVTYAVMVIDEGDAFVVFADYTIPPTVKAGDSGPLATATIFSDSTRATKVGTLIELYSVATDTGSSLLLTLIDKMFDNSNARIAEDETTFRIDTSGNISFVSSKSTAFNTNGQSLGTLVFQ
;
A
#
# COMPACT_ATOMS: atom_id res chain seq x y z
N MET A 1 23.26 8.69 -3.04
CA MET A 1 22.57 9.56 -4.01
C MET A 1 21.40 8.78 -4.55
N SER A 2 20.21 9.10 -4.07
CA SER A 2 18.96 8.45 -4.43
C SER A 2 18.74 8.58 -5.94
N LYS A 3 18.54 7.46 -6.62
CA LYS A 3 18.06 7.40 -8.00
C LYS A 3 16.56 7.71 -8.02
N ARG A 4 16.19 8.84 -7.43
CA ARG A 4 14.88 9.47 -7.63
C ARG A 4 14.95 10.06 -9.03
N PHE A 5 14.23 9.42 -9.96
CA PHE A 5 14.16 9.80 -11.35
C PHE A 5 13.95 11.31 -11.51
N LEU A 6 14.74 11.87 -12.42
CA LEU A 6 14.89 13.28 -12.75
C LEU A 6 14.44 13.42 -14.20
N LEU A 7 13.39 14.21 -14.49
CA LEU A 7 13.45 15.21 -15.56
C LEU A 7 12.35 16.28 -15.45
N VAL A 8 12.79 17.51 -15.18
CA VAL A 8 12.01 18.74 -15.31
C VAL A 8 11.82 19.07 -16.79
N LEU A 9 10.57 19.32 -17.23
CA LEU A 9 10.32 20.21 -18.37
C LEU A 9 8.96 20.92 -18.23
N ALA A 10 9.03 22.25 -18.15
CA ALA A 10 7.92 23.17 -18.08
C ALA A 10 7.20 23.31 -19.43
N ILE A 11 5.88 23.48 -19.42
CA ILE A 11 5.08 24.33 -20.32
C ILE A 11 3.70 24.56 -19.68
N SER A 12 3.36 25.84 -19.53
CA SER A 12 2.06 26.37 -19.13
C SER A 12 0.97 26.05 -20.18
N PHE A 13 -0.31 26.02 -19.79
CA PHE A 13 -1.43 26.79 -20.39
C PHE A 13 -2.82 26.25 -19.93
N PHE A 14 -3.59 27.14 -19.30
CA PHE A 14 -5.04 27.42 -19.36
C PHE A 14 -6.14 26.40 -18.91
N LEU A 15 -6.80 26.81 -17.81
CA LEU A 15 -8.24 27.03 -17.58
C LEU A 15 -9.30 26.10 -18.21
N GLY A 16 -10.22 25.66 -17.35
CA GLY A 16 -11.66 25.86 -17.56
C GLY A 16 -12.52 24.60 -17.41
N GLY A 17 -13.50 24.65 -16.51
CA GLY A 17 -14.59 23.65 -16.49
C GLY A 17 -15.31 23.53 -15.16
N CYS A 18 -16.15 24.51 -14.84
CA CYS A 18 -17.19 24.44 -13.82
C CYS A 18 -18.46 23.79 -14.43
N GLY A 19 -19.12 22.92 -13.67
CA GLY A 19 -20.46 22.38 -13.92
C GLY A 19 -20.74 21.34 -12.83
N GLY A 20 -21.67 21.55 -11.89
CA GLY A 20 -23.13 21.63 -12.07
C GLY A 20 -23.66 20.19 -12.00
N GLY A 21 -24.63 19.77 -11.19
CA GLY A 21 -25.68 20.42 -10.41
C GLY A 21 -26.81 19.37 -10.32
N ASP A 22 -27.46 19.32 -9.17
CA ASP A 22 -28.87 18.96 -8.94
C ASP A 22 -29.35 17.48 -8.81
N ASP A 23 -29.98 17.29 -7.65
CA ASP A 23 -31.33 16.78 -7.38
C ASP A 23 -31.61 15.27 -7.20
N ASP A 24 -31.75 14.95 -5.91
CA ASP A 24 -32.77 14.16 -5.22
C ASP A 24 -33.82 13.41 -6.07
N ASN A 25 -33.99 12.12 -5.79
CA ASN A 25 -35.32 11.54 -5.79
C ASN A 25 -35.49 10.41 -4.78
N ASP A 26 -36.43 10.63 -3.88
CA ASP A 26 -36.82 9.82 -2.74
C ASP A 26 -37.70 8.64 -3.20
N GLY A 27 -37.31 7.42 -2.84
CA GLY A 27 -37.93 6.17 -3.31
C GLY A 27 -38.11 5.18 -2.18
N THR A 28 -39.30 5.17 -1.59
CA THR A 28 -39.72 4.31 -0.48
C THR A 28 -39.83 2.84 -0.91
N GLY A 29 -38.75 2.08 -0.73
CA GLY A 29 -38.69 0.64 -0.92
C GLY A 29 -39.01 -0.14 0.37
N ALA A 30 -39.86 -1.15 0.26
CA ALA A 30 -40.25 -2.05 1.35
C ALA A 30 -39.03 -2.64 2.08
N ALA A 31 -39.10 -2.70 3.41
CA ALA A 31 -38.02 -3.19 4.26
C ALA A 31 -37.70 -4.67 3.97
N SER A 32 -36.66 -4.91 3.18
CA SER A 32 -36.01 -6.20 3.06
C SER A 32 -35.42 -6.59 4.41
N THR A 33 -35.56 -7.86 4.81
CA THR A 33 -34.82 -8.43 5.95
C THR A 33 -33.34 -8.02 5.85
N PRO A 34 -32.72 -7.46 6.91
CA PRO A 34 -31.35 -6.98 6.81
C PRO A 34 -30.43 -8.13 6.39
N VAL A 35 -29.86 -8.03 5.18
CA VAL A 35 -28.76 -8.90 4.78
C VAL A 35 -27.64 -8.64 5.79
N GLN A 36 -27.25 -9.68 6.54
CA GLN A 36 -26.11 -9.55 7.44
C GLN A 36 -24.89 -9.17 6.60
N PRO A 37 -24.19 -8.07 6.93
CA PRO A 37 -23.06 -7.64 6.13
C PRO A 37 -21.97 -8.72 6.20
N LEU A 38 -21.45 -9.09 5.03
CA LEU A 38 -20.31 -10.01 4.93
C LEU A 38 -19.14 -9.45 5.74
N THR A 39 -18.58 -10.25 6.64
CA THR A 39 -17.39 -9.92 7.42
C THR A 39 -16.26 -10.90 7.07
N VAL A 40 -15.02 -10.42 7.13
CA VAL A 40 -13.82 -11.26 6.96
C VAL A 40 -12.90 -11.15 8.18
N PRO A 41 -12.23 -12.25 8.59
CA PRO A 41 -11.37 -12.27 9.76
C PRO A 41 -9.95 -11.81 9.43
N LEU A 42 -9.62 -10.54 9.69
CA LEU A 42 -8.33 -9.97 9.33
C LEU A 42 -7.17 -10.54 10.16
N THR A 43 -7.39 -10.88 11.43
CA THR A 43 -6.37 -11.57 12.25
C THR A 43 -6.05 -12.96 11.72
N THR A 44 -7.05 -13.70 11.26
CA THR A 44 -6.86 -15.01 10.60
C THR A 44 -6.12 -14.84 9.26
N ALA A 45 -6.45 -13.81 8.48
CA ALA A 45 -5.74 -13.48 7.25
C ALA A 45 -4.25 -13.19 7.48
N MET A 46 -3.93 -12.40 8.51
CA MET A 46 -2.55 -12.13 8.89
C MET A 46 -1.82 -13.38 9.39
N ALA A 47 -2.50 -14.26 10.15
CA ALA A 47 -1.92 -15.54 10.56
C ALA A 47 -1.67 -16.48 9.36
N SER A 48 -2.56 -16.47 8.36
CA SER A 48 -2.38 -17.23 7.11
C SER A 48 -1.18 -16.70 6.32
N LEU A 49 -1.04 -15.38 6.19
CA LEU A 49 0.15 -14.76 5.59
C LEU A 49 1.42 -15.09 6.38
N ALA A 50 1.33 -15.12 7.71
CA ALA A 50 2.46 -15.47 8.56
C ALA A 50 2.94 -16.92 8.35
N ALA A 51 2.00 -17.86 8.22
CA ALA A 51 2.31 -19.26 8.02
C ALA A 51 2.81 -19.57 6.59
N ASN A 52 2.20 -18.94 5.58
CA ASN A 52 2.35 -19.36 4.19
C ASN A 52 3.20 -18.40 3.34
N GLY A 53 3.37 -17.16 3.77
CA GLY A 53 3.88 -16.09 2.92
C GLY A 53 2.92 -15.75 1.77
N LEU A 54 3.44 -15.09 0.74
CA LEU A 54 2.70 -14.66 -0.43
C LEU A 54 3.62 -14.71 -1.65
N THR A 55 3.09 -15.15 -2.79
CA THR A 55 3.74 -14.98 -4.09
C THR A 55 2.69 -14.56 -5.10
N ALA A 56 2.99 -13.51 -5.87
CA ALA A 56 2.10 -12.99 -6.89
C ALA A 56 2.90 -12.57 -8.11
N ASN A 57 2.45 -12.99 -9.29
CA ASN A 57 2.92 -12.41 -10.54
C ASN A 57 2.02 -11.23 -10.89
N PHE A 58 2.58 -10.19 -11.49
CA PHE A 58 1.83 -9.00 -11.88
C PHE A 58 2.31 -8.46 -13.22
N SER A 59 1.44 -7.71 -13.87
CA SER A 59 1.70 -6.79 -14.95
C SER A 59 1.89 -5.37 -14.39
N ILE A 60 2.69 -4.55 -15.06
CA ILE A 60 2.89 -3.13 -14.73
C ILE A 60 2.23 -2.31 -15.82
N SER A 61 1.50 -1.28 -15.42
CA SER A 61 0.95 -0.26 -16.32
C SER A 61 0.97 1.11 -15.66
N GLY A 62 0.83 2.17 -16.45
CA GLY A 62 0.67 3.53 -15.95
C GLY A 62 1.57 4.53 -16.65
N THR A 63 1.91 5.60 -15.95
CA THR A 63 2.72 6.69 -16.49
C THR A 63 3.69 7.24 -15.45
N VAL A 64 4.88 7.63 -15.89
CA VAL A 64 5.83 8.42 -15.12
C VAL A 64 6.21 9.64 -15.94
N GLU A 65 5.98 10.84 -15.41
CA GLU A 65 6.21 12.12 -16.08
C GLU A 65 5.52 12.16 -17.48
N ASN A 66 4.30 11.63 -17.56
CA ASN A 66 3.51 11.45 -18.79
C ASN A 66 4.08 10.45 -19.82
N VAL A 67 5.15 9.74 -19.50
CA VAL A 67 5.67 8.63 -20.32
C VAL A 67 4.92 7.35 -19.96
N PRO A 68 4.27 6.67 -20.91
CA PRO A 68 3.66 5.37 -20.66
C PRO A 68 4.70 4.34 -20.22
N VAL A 69 4.38 3.64 -19.13
CA VAL A 69 5.20 2.60 -18.56
C VAL A 69 4.42 1.29 -18.61
N SER A 70 5.09 0.22 -19.00
CA SER A 70 4.56 -1.14 -18.96
C SER A 70 5.59 -2.10 -18.40
N GLY A 71 5.20 -3.34 -18.11
CA GLY A 71 6.14 -4.33 -17.61
C GLY A 71 5.46 -5.53 -16.98
N SER A 72 6.25 -6.34 -16.29
CA SER A 72 5.76 -7.45 -15.49
C SER A 72 6.79 -7.83 -14.44
N GLY A 73 6.35 -8.56 -13.42
CA GLY A 73 7.23 -8.99 -12.35
C GLY A 73 6.57 -9.96 -11.39
N THR A 74 7.26 -10.18 -10.29
CA THR A 74 6.86 -11.07 -9.21
C THR A 74 7.11 -10.37 -7.87
N LEU A 75 6.12 -10.44 -7.01
CA LEU A 75 6.16 -10.12 -5.59
C LEU A 75 6.31 -11.44 -4.82
N ILE A 76 7.29 -11.52 -3.94
CA ILE A 76 7.49 -12.64 -3.01
C ILE A 76 7.60 -12.08 -1.60
N ALA A 77 6.68 -12.45 -0.71
CA ALA A 77 6.83 -12.25 0.73
C ALA A 77 7.02 -13.61 1.38
N THR A 78 8.12 -13.83 2.09
CA THR A 78 8.38 -15.11 2.76
C THR A 78 7.39 -15.34 3.90
N PRO A 79 7.18 -16.60 4.34
CA PRO A 79 6.60 -16.86 5.65
C PRO A 79 7.31 -16.08 6.75
N PHE A 80 6.59 -15.79 7.82
CA PHE A 80 7.10 -14.99 8.93
C PHE A 80 8.02 -15.86 9.78
N VAL A 81 9.20 -15.33 10.10
CA VAL A 81 10.22 -16.03 10.89
C VAL A 81 10.48 -15.25 12.17
N ALA A 82 10.46 -15.94 13.32
CA ALA A 82 10.80 -15.33 14.60
C ALA A 82 12.27 -14.85 14.61
N THR A 83 12.49 -13.63 15.07
CA THR A 83 13.82 -13.01 15.24
C THR A 83 13.78 -12.01 16.39
N SER A 84 14.90 -11.33 16.65
CA SER A 84 14.93 -10.14 17.48
C SER A 84 15.26 -8.88 16.68
N LEU A 85 14.73 -7.74 17.13
CA LEU A 85 15.08 -6.39 16.71
C LEU A 85 15.28 -5.55 17.97
N ASP A 86 16.46 -4.97 18.16
CA ASP A 86 16.82 -4.22 19.38
C ASP A 86 16.51 -4.98 20.68
N ASN A 87 16.81 -6.29 20.72
CA ASN A 87 16.49 -7.22 21.82
C ASN A 87 14.99 -7.46 22.06
N THR A 88 14.10 -6.97 21.19
CA THR A 88 12.66 -7.26 21.22
C THR A 88 12.35 -8.44 20.30
N SER A 89 11.57 -9.40 20.78
CA SER A 89 11.10 -10.52 19.95
C SER A 89 10.09 -10.02 18.91
N VAL A 90 10.34 -10.33 17.65
CA VAL A 90 9.53 -9.89 16.51
C VAL A 90 9.41 -11.01 15.47
N LEU A 91 8.44 -10.88 14.58
CA LEU A 91 8.34 -11.69 13.37
C LEU A 91 8.94 -10.90 12.21
N ARG A 92 9.79 -11.53 11.41
CA ARG A 92 10.38 -10.93 10.20
C ARG A 92 9.84 -11.60 8.95
N THR A 93 9.50 -10.77 7.98
CA THR A 93 9.22 -11.16 6.60
C THR A 93 10.24 -10.51 5.70
N THR A 94 10.74 -11.23 4.71
CA THR A 94 11.46 -10.62 3.59
C THR A 94 10.51 -10.50 2.42
N GLU A 95 10.37 -9.29 1.90
CA GLU A 95 9.59 -9.01 0.71
C GLU A 95 10.53 -8.61 -0.43
N THR A 96 10.41 -9.29 -1.57
CA THR A 96 11.17 -9.00 -2.78
C THR A 96 10.19 -8.75 -3.92
N VAL A 97 10.34 -7.60 -4.56
CA VAL A 97 9.63 -7.26 -5.81
C VAL A 97 10.68 -7.18 -6.91
N SER A 98 10.50 -7.95 -7.97
CA SER A 98 11.43 -7.97 -9.09
C SER A 98 10.69 -8.10 -10.42
N GLY A 99 11.30 -7.63 -11.50
CA GLY A 99 10.66 -7.68 -12.80
C GLY A 99 11.40 -6.88 -13.85
N THR A 100 10.65 -6.54 -14.91
CA THR A 100 11.11 -5.72 -16.03
C THR A 100 10.12 -4.59 -16.27
N VAL A 101 10.66 -3.39 -16.42
CA VAL A 101 9.94 -2.18 -16.81
C VAL A 101 10.31 -1.80 -18.24
N VAL A 102 9.33 -1.33 -19.00
CA VAL A 102 9.49 -0.81 -20.36
C VAL A 102 8.91 0.60 -20.43
N ALA A 103 9.75 1.55 -20.84
CA ALA A 103 9.37 2.95 -21.04
C ALA A 103 10.09 3.50 -22.28
N ASN A 104 9.38 4.22 -23.15
CA ASN A 104 9.92 4.75 -24.42
C ASN A 104 10.66 3.68 -25.26
N GLY A 105 10.16 2.45 -25.28
CA GLY A 105 10.77 1.33 -26.01
C GLY A 105 12.04 0.74 -25.38
N ASN A 106 12.53 1.30 -24.27
CA ASN A 106 13.67 0.78 -23.54
C ASN A 106 13.20 -0.13 -22.39
N SER A 107 13.86 -1.27 -22.25
CA SER A 107 13.59 -2.24 -21.19
C SER A 107 14.71 -2.22 -20.15
N ALA A 108 14.34 -2.22 -18.86
CA ALA A 108 15.29 -2.32 -17.75
C ALA A 108 14.76 -3.29 -16.68
N PRO A 109 15.63 -4.17 -16.14
CA PRO A 109 15.26 -4.99 -15.00
C PRO A 109 15.24 -4.13 -13.72
N PHE A 110 14.41 -4.53 -12.76
CA PHE A 110 14.44 -3.98 -11.40
C PHE A 110 14.31 -5.10 -10.37
N SER A 111 14.85 -4.84 -9.18
CA SER A 111 14.66 -5.68 -8.01
C SER A 111 14.79 -4.79 -6.77
N ASN A 112 13.82 -4.91 -5.86
CA ASN A 112 13.86 -4.28 -4.55
C ASN A 112 13.54 -5.36 -3.50
N THR A 113 14.28 -5.33 -2.39
CA THR A 113 14.09 -6.25 -1.27
C THR A 113 14.06 -5.44 0.01
N ARG A 114 13.01 -5.66 0.81
CA ARG A 114 12.85 -5.04 2.14
C ARG A 114 12.59 -6.10 3.21
N ALA A 115 12.89 -5.77 4.46
CA ALA A 115 12.51 -6.56 5.62
C ALA A 115 11.39 -5.86 6.38
N ILE A 116 10.34 -6.60 6.74
CA ILE A 116 9.22 -6.09 7.53
C ILE A 116 9.21 -6.84 8.85
N PHE A 117 9.28 -6.10 9.95
CA PHE A 117 9.24 -6.61 11.32
C PHE A 117 7.88 -6.33 11.95
N ARG A 118 7.31 -7.34 12.58
CA ARG A 118 5.95 -7.33 13.13
C ARG A 118 5.92 -7.80 14.57
N ASN A 119 4.92 -7.34 15.30
CA ASN A 119 4.63 -7.84 16.64
C ASN A 119 4.26 -9.33 16.59
N THR A 120 4.76 -10.12 17.53
CA THR A 120 4.56 -11.58 17.57
C THR A 120 3.15 -12.03 17.92
N VAL A 121 2.33 -11.15 18.48
CA VAL A 121 0.96 -11.43 18.93
C VAL A 121 -0.07 -10.81 18.00
N THR A 122 0.10 -9.53 17.66
CA THR A 122 -0.90 -8.78 16.89
C THR A 122 -0.64 -8.79 15.37
N TYR A 123 0.53 -9.25 14.93
CA TYR A 123 1.02 -9.13 13.55
C TYR A 123 1.12 -7.69 13.02
N ALA A 124 0.92 -6.70 13.87
CA ALA A 124 1.03 -5.29 13.52
C ALA A 124 2.46 -4.96 13.10
N VAL A 125 2.62 -4.13 12.06
CA VAL A 125 3.94 -3.73 11.56
C VAL A 125 4.59 -2.81 12.59
N MET A 126 5.84 -3.12 12.94
CA MET A 126 6.64 -2.32 13.86
C MET A 126 7.70 -1.54 13.10
N VAL A 127 8.36 -2.20 12.14
CA VAL A 127 9.45 -1.61 11.36
C VAL A 127 9.42 -2.13 9.93
N ILE A 128 9.71 -1.26 8.97
CA ILE A 128 10.10 -1.63 7.61
C ILE A 128 11.53 -1.14 7.38
N ASP A 129 12.43 -2.06 7.05
CA ASP A 129 13.80 -1.77 6.63
C ASP A 129 13.89 -1.94 5.11
N GLU A 130 13.95 -0.81 4.40
CA GLU A 130 14.06 -0.75 2.94
C GLU A 130 15.53 -0.78 2.47
N GLY A 131 16.49 -0.84 3.41
CA GLY A 131 17.92 -0.78 3.15
C GLY A 131 18.48 0.63 3.00
N ASP A 132 17.74 1.54 2.34
CA ASP A 132 18.07 2.98 2.22
C ASP A 132 17.10 3.91 2.96
N ALA A 133 16.08 3.32 3.60
CA ALA A 133 15.20 3.97 4.55
C ALA A 133 14.79 2.99 5.64
N PHE A 134 14.49 3.53 6.81
CA PHE A 134 14.08 2.74 7.97
C PHE A 134 12.82 3.36 8.58
N VAL A 135 11.68 2.70 8.40
CA VAL A 135 10.36 3.18 8.80
C VAL A 135 10.01 2.56 10.13
N VAL A 136 9.72 3.37 11.15
CA VAL A 136 9.36 2.92 12.50
C VAL A 136 7.94 3.35 12.81
N PHE A 137 7.05 2.38 12.98
CA PHE A 137 5.64 2.60 13.28
C PHE A 137 5.44 2.89 14.77
N ALA A 138 4.54 3.82 15.06
CA ALA A 138 3.95 3.98 16.39
C ALA A 138 2.96 2.82 16.67
N ASP A 139 2.24 2.90 17.78
CA ASP A 139 1.23 1.90 18.13
C ASP A 139 0.24 1.69 16.97
N TYR A 140 0.14 0.44 16.55
CA TYR A 140 -0.57 -0.01 15.36
C TYR A 140 -1.70 -0.94 15.80
N THR A 141 -2.95 -0.59 15.48
CA THR A 141 -4.11 -1.44 15.78
C THR A 141 -4.71 -2.02 14.50
N ILE A 142 -4.66 -3.34 14.35
CA ILE A 142 -5.35 -4.06 13.29
C ILE A 142 -6.75 -4.44 13.79
N PRO A 143 -7.84 -4.04 13.12
CA PRO A 143 -9.18 -4.52 13.44
C PRO A 143 -9.25 -6.06 13.32
N PRO A 144 -9.83 -6.78 14.28
CA PRO A 144 -9.87 -8.25 14.22
C PRO A 144 -10.73 -8.78 13.06
N THR A 145 -11.78 -8.05 12.71
CA THR A 145 -12.70 -8.34 11.60
C THR A 145 -13.06 -7.05 10.91
N VAL A 146 -13.35 -7.12 9.62
CA VAL A 146 -13.83 -5.97 8.83
C VAL A 146 -15.00 -6.36 7.93
N LYS A 147 -15.80 -5.38 7.54
CA LYS A 147 -16.88 -5.48 6.54
C LYS A 147 -16.74 -4.41 5.47
N ALA A 148 -17.45 -4.57 4.35
CA ALA A 148 -17.50 -3.55 3.30
C ALA A 148 -17.93 -2.18 3.87
N GLY A 149 -17.26 -1.13 3.42
CA GLY A 149 -17.45 0.25 3.90
C GLY A 149 -16.61 0.61 5.13
N ASP A 150 -16.01 -0.36 5.83
CA ASP A 150 -15.08 -0.05 6.91
C ASP A 150 -13.84 0.68 6.35
N SER A 151 -13.40 1.70 7.06
CA SER A 151 -12.17 2.44 6.76
C SER A 151 -11.68 3.18 8.00
N GLY A 152 -10.41 3.55 8.02
CA GLY A 152 -9.86 4.33 9.10
C GLY A 152 -8.33 4.34 9.14
N PRO A 153 -7.75 5.06 10.10
CA PRO A 153 -6.31 5.01 10.35
C PRO A 153 -5.91 3.68 11.00
N LEU A 154 -4.76 3.16 10.59
CA LEU A 154 -4.10 2.01 11.24
C LEU A 154 -2.95 2.46 12.13
N ALA A 155 -2.09 3.33 11.59
CA ALA A 155 -0.88 3.77 12.27
C ALA A 155 -0.29 5.05 11.64
N THR A 156 0.68 5.61 12.37
CA THR A 156 1.63 6.58 11.81
C THR A 156 3.04 6.05 12.03
N ALA A 157 3.98 6.45 11.17
CA ALA A 157 5.37 6.05 11.28
C ALA A 157 6.33 7.21 11.04
N THR A 158 7.51 7.10 11.62
CA THR A 158 8.64 8.00 11.34
C THR A 158 9.59 7.31 10.36
N ILE A 159 9.97 8.02 9.31
CA ILE A 159 10.92 7.52 8.31
C ILE A 159 12.30 8.09 8.64
N PHE A 160 13.28 7.22 8.82
CA PHE A 160 14.69 7.55 9.03
C PHE A 160 15.51 7.20 7.79
N SER A 161 16.69 7.83 7.64
CA SER A 161 17.63 7.56 6.54
C SER A 161 18.22 6.15 6.57
N ASP A 162 18.24 5.50 7.74
CA ASP A 162 18.80 4.19 7.98
C ASP A 162 18.42 3.67 9.38
N SER A 163 18.85 2.45 9.69
CA SER A 163 18.56 1.76 10.95
C SER A 163 19.19 2.37 12.20
N THR A 164 20.11 3.33 12.08
CA THR A 164 20.66 4.07 13.24
C THR A 164 19.64 5.04 13.83
N ARG A 165 18.60 5.40 13.06
CA ARG A 165 17.53 6.34 13.45
C ARG A 165 18.05 7.73 13.84
N ALA A 166 19.25 8.10 13.41
CA ALA A 166 19.86 9.39 13.73
C ALA A 166 19.21 10.55 12.95
N THR A 167 18.81 10.31 11.71
CA THR A 167 18.28 11.35 10.82
C THR A 167 16.86 11.01 10.38
N LYS A 168 15.88 11.78 10.87
CA LYS A 168 14.50 11.73 10.36
C LYS A 168 14.45 12.36 8.96
N VAL A 169 13.83 11.68 8.02
CA VAL A 169 13.65 12.14 6.63
C VAL A 169 12.19 12.33 6.23
N GLY A 170 11.25 11.84 7.04
CA GLY A 170 9.82 12.01 6.76
C GLY A 170 8.91 11.31 7.76
N THR A 171 7.63 11.22 7.38
CA THR A 171 6.60 10.47 8.10
C THR A 171 5.71 9.71 7.13
N LEU A 172 5.09 8.63 7.62
CA LEU A 172 4.10 7.85 6.89
C LEU A 172 2.81 7.78 7.69
N ILE A 173 1.67 7.85 7.01
CA ILE A 173 0.35 7.58 7.59
C ILE A 173 -0.22 6.38 6.87
N GLU A 174 -0.54 5.32 7.60
CA GLU A 174 -1.16 4.13 7.06
C GLU A 174 -2.66 4.13 7.40
N LEU A 175 -3.47 3.92 6.38
CA LEU A 175 -4.92 3.84 6.45
C LEU A 175 -5.38 2.50 5.85
N TYR A 176 -6.62 2.15 6.09
CA TYR A 176 -7.27 1.05 5.37
C TYR A 176 -8.65 1.44 4.87
N SER A 177 -9.10 0.75 3.83
CA SER A 177 -10.47 0.75 3.35
C SER A 177 -10.88 -0.64 2.89
N VAL A 178 -12.18 -0.92 2.98
CA VAL A 178 -12.74 -2.24 2.66
C VAL A 178 -13.89 -2.10 1.67
N ALA A 179 -13.78 -2.79 0.54
CA ALA A 179 -14.79 -2.83 -0.50
C ALA A 179 -15.35 -4.24 -0.69
N THR A 180 -16.55 -4.35 -1.27
CA THR A 180 -17.12 -5.63 -1.69
C THR A 180 -16.31 -6.21 -2.86
N ASP A 181 -16.16 -7.54 -2.87
CA ASP A 181 -15.50 -8.27 -3.96
C ASP A 181 -16.44 -9.32 -4.55
N THR A 182 -16.73 -10.37 -3.79
CA THR A 182 -17.67 -11.44 -4.16
C THR A 182 -18.63 -11.74 -2.99
N GLY A 183 -19.52 -12.71 -3.17
CA GLY A 183 -20.40 -13.17 -2.08
C GLY A 183 -19.68 -13.81 -0.89
N SER A 184 -18.39 -14.12 -1.02
CA SER A 184 -17.59 -14.77 0.05
C SER A 184 -16.23 -14.10 0.30
N SER A 185 -15.98 -12.91 -0.26
CA SER A 185 -14.73 -12.17 -0.07
C SER A 185 -14.93 -10.66 -0.08
N LEU A 186 -13.95 -9.96 0.51
CA LEU A 186 -13.82 -8.51 0.50
C LEU A 186 -12.45 -8.10 -0.06
N LEU A 187 -12.35 -6.88 -0.59
CA LEU A 187 -11.09 -6.24 -0.91
C LEU A 187 -10.67 -5.34 0.25
N LEU A 188 -9.52 -5.61 0.84
CA LEU A 188 -8.85 -4.73 1.79
C LEU A 188 -7.78 -3.95 1.05
N THR A 189 -7.86 -2.62 1.06
CA THR A 189 -6.80 -1.76 0.55
C THR A 189 -6.08 -1.10 1.72
N LEU A 190 -4.77 -1.34 1.84
CA LEU A 190 -3.88 -0.57 2.70
C LEU A 190 -3.37 0.64 1.93
N ILE A 191 -3.37 1.81 2.56
CA ILE A 191 -3.04 3.09 1.91
C ILE A 191 -1.95 3.77 2.75
N ASP A 192 -0.75 3.82 2.21
CA ASP A 192 0.40 4.49 2.80
C ASP A 192 0.58 5.88 2.18
N LYS A 193 0.48 6.93 2.99
CA LYS A 193 0.75 8.31 2.58
C LYS A 193 2.07 8.78 3.17
N MET A 194 3.04 9.09 2.31
CA MET A 194 4.37 9.52 2.73
C MET A 194 4.55 11.03 2.62
N PHE A 195 5.17 11.62 3.63
CA PHE A 195 5.44 13.04 3.73
C PHE A 195 6.92 13.28 4.04
N ASP A 196 7.49 14.34 3.48
CA ASP A 196 8.83 14.79 3.83
C ASP A 196 8.86 15.61 5.14
N ASN A 197 10.05 16.08 5.54
CA ASN A 197 10.21 16.91 6.75
C ASN A 197 9.55 18.30 6.66
N SER A 198 9.14 18.74 5.47
CA SER A 198 8.35 19.96 5.25
C SER A 198 6.85 19.69 5.24
N ASN A 199 6.43 18.46 5.56
CA ASN A 199 5.05 17.96 5.48
C ASN A 199 4.46 18.01 4.06
N ALA A 200 5.29 18.06 3.02
CA ALA A 200 4.83 17.90 1.66
C ALA A 200 4.62 16.40 1.38
N ARG A 201 3.46 16.05 0.80
CA ARG A 201 3.19 14.67 0.38
C ARG A 201 4.07 14.33 -0.82
N ILE A 202 4.84 13.25 -0.71
CA ILE A 202 5.82 12.85 -1.74
C ILE A 202 5.46 11.53 -2.43
N ALA A 203 4.69 10.67 -1.77
CA ALA A 203 4.21 9.41 -2.34
C ALA A 203 2.89 8.97 -1.71
N GLU A 204 2.14 8.15 -2.44
CA GLU A 204 1.07 7.31 -1.91
C GLU A 204 1.12 5.94 -2.57
N ASP A 205 1.13 4.92 -1.73
CA ASP A 205 1.04 3.53 -2.17
C ASP A 205 -0.27 2.94 -1.66
N GLU A 206 -1.02 2.31 -2.56
CA GLU A 206 -2.23 1.56 -2.25
C GLU A 206 -1.95 0.09 -2.56
N THR A 207 -2.11 -0.81 -1.59
CA THR A 207 -1.99 -2.25 -1.83
C THR A 207 -3.30 -2.93 -1.50
N THR A 208 -3.89 -3.59 -2.49
CA THR A 208 -5.16 -4.28 -2.37
C THR A 208 -4.97 -5.78 -2.25
N PHE A 209 -5.56 -6.34 -1.20
CA PHE A 209 -5.65 -7.77 -0.95
C PHE A 209 -7.10 -8.22 -1.04
N ARG A 210 -7.31 -9.42 -1.56
CA ARG A 210 -8.58 -10.13 -1.45
C ARG A 210 -8.50 -11.04 -0.22
N ILE A 211 -9.50 -10.92 0.65
CA ILE A 211 -9.65 -11.75 1.85
C ILE A 211 -11.00 -12.46 1.78
N ASP A 212 -11.02 -13.78 1.94
CA ASP A 212 -12.26 -14.55 2.02
C ASP A 212 -12.74 -14.75 3.46
N THR A 213 -13.95 -15.31 3.63
CA THR A 213 -14.53 -15.59 4.95
C THR A 213 -13.76 -16.63 5.77
N SER A 214 -12.86 -17.39 5.16
CA SER A 214 -11.98 -18.34 5.85
C SER A 214 -10.67 -17.69 6.29
N GLY A 215 -10.42 -16.44 5.92
CA GLY A 215 -9.16 -15.74 6.18
C GLY A 215 -8.05 -16.15 5.22
N ASN A 216 -8.36 -16.67 4.02
CA ASN A 216 -7.35 -16.77 2.97
C ASN A 216 -7.11 -15.37 2.38
N ILE A 217 -5.84 -15.02 2.17
CA ILE A 217 -5.42 -13.72 1.67
C ILE A 217 -4.64 -13.89 0.36
N SER A 218 -4.91 -13.02 -0.61
CA SER A 218 -4.20 -12.98 -1.89
C SER A 218 -3.98 -11.55 -2.36
N PHE A 219 -2.87 -11.32 -3.06
CA PHE A 219 -2.60 -10.04 -3.72
C PHE A 219 -3.59 -9.82 -4.87
N VAL A 220 -4.09 -8.60 -5.01
CA VAL A 220 -4.93 -8.20 -6.14
C VAL A 220 -4.20 -7.14 -6.96
N SER A 221 -3.76 -6.08 -6.31
CA SER A 221 -3.03 -5.03 -6.99
C SER A 221 -2.20 -4.19 -6.02
N SER A 222 -1.26 -3.44 -6.57
CA SER A 222 -0.63 -2.32 -5.90
C SER A 222 -0.65 -1.12 -6.85
N LYS A 223 -0.78 0.08 -6.30
CA LYS A 223 -0.75 1.33 -7.05
C LYS A 223 0.19 2.28 -6.32
N SER A 224 1.19 2.78 -7.01
CA SER A 224 2.16 3.72 -6.47
C SER A 224 2.06 5.04 -7.22
N THR A 225 1.89 6.13 -6.48
CA THR A 225 1.81 7.50 -7.02
C THR A 225 2.89 8.35 -6.41
N ALA A 226 3.72 8.96 -7.24
CA ALA A 226 4.73 9.93 -6.80
C ALA A 226 4.20 11.36 -6.96
N PHE A 227 4.64 12.28 -6.10
CA PHE A 227 4.24 13.68 -6.11
C PHE A 227 5.44 14.61 -6.17
N ASN A 228 5.26 15.77 -6.81
CA ASN A 228 6.24 16.86 -6.77
C ASN A 228 6.06 17.72 -5.50
N THR A 229 6.94 18.70 -5.32
CA THR A 229 6.90 19.63 -4.16
C THR A 229 5.62 20.47 -4.06
N ASN A 230 4.85 20.57 -5.15
CA ASN A 230 3.57 21.28 -5.20
C ASN A 230 2.37 20.36 -4.96
N GLY A 231 2.61 19.06 -4.66
CA GLY A 231 1.57 18.07 -4.45
C GLY A 231 0.88 17.57 -5.74
N GLN A 232 1.44 17.87 -6.91
CA GLN A 232 0.93 17.32 -8.18
C GLN A 232 1.53 15.95 -8.42
N SER A 233 0.71 15.00 -8.92
CA SER A 233 1.19 13.68 -9.30
C SER A 233 2.22 13.80 -10.43
N LEU A 234 3.39 13.19 -10.21
CA LEU A 234 4.41 12.98 -11.23
C LEU A 234 4.11 11.74 -12.08
N GLY A 235 3.26 10.85 -11.60
CA GLY A 235 2.96 9.60 -12.25
C GLY A 235 2.31 8.61 -11.30
N THR A 236 1.66 7.62 -11.89
CA THR A 236 1.03 6.50 -11.19
C THR A 236 1.43 5.23 -11.92
N LEU A 237 1.92 4.25 -11.18
CA LEU A 237 2.13 2.89 -11.64
C LEU A 237 1.12 1.96 -10.96
N VAL A 238 0.57 1.03 -11.71
CA VAL A 238 -0.35 -0.01 -11.23
C VAL A 238 0.27 -1.38 -11.53
N PHE A 239 0.28 -2.23 -10.52
CA PHE A 239 0.76 -3.60 -10.50
C PHE A 239 -0.45 -4.51 -10.30
N GLN A 240 -0.79 -5.37 -11.26
CA GLN A 240 -1.99 -6.24 -11.20
C GLN A 240 -1.83 -7.54 -12.00
#